data_AF-U1PRK9-F1
#
_entry.id   AF-U1PRK9-F1
#
_cell.length_a   1.000
_cell.length_b   1.000
_cell.length_c   1.000
_cell.angle_alpha   90.00
_cell.angle_beta   90.00
_cell.angle_gamma   90.00
#
_symmetry.space_group_name_H-M   'P 1'
#
loop_
_entity.id
_entity.type
_entity.pdbx_description
1 polymer ?
#
loop_
_entity_poly.entity_id
_entity_poly.type
_entity_poly.pdbx_seq_one_letter_code
_entity_poly.pdbx_strand_id
1 'polypeptide(L)'
;MSLVVDTAYAVAAAAGVGLIGVAVHLAERDVLGSRALAWFFGLLGVGSSVTGAAAAAGVVPSPPGLEFPGVIFATAAVVGVTSVPMSVFALQYTGRTRQVGRRLVVAAGAVLSGVAVWFVVVWTRPESGLRVATNVWWSFLSLAVVVVAVYTLAETTDGRVLDTAQTVGLLVPVVAVNTGWRFVTLVSVLVGQPGVAVCIAATPVVSLLSAVAVFARRDPFATLPATRRIGRQAAIRETDDLLVVADDDDTIVETNAATDEVVDTAVGGTVTELLGATTDELARAETVRLPDG
;
A
#
# COMPACT_ATOMS: atom_id res chain seq x y z
N MET A 1 5.81 -17.36 -31.70
CA MET A 1 6.39 -16.78 -30.47
C MET A 1 7.66 -17.54 -30.13
N SER A 2 8.62 -16.92 -29.42
CA SER A 2 9.79 -17.65 -28.93
C SER A 2 9.41 -18.45 -27.67
N LEU A 3 10.03 -19.62 -27.48
CA LEU A 3 9.81 -20.49 -26.31
C LEU A 3 9.87 -19.74 -24.98
N VAL A 4 10.77 -18.75 -24.88
CA VAL A 4 10.95 -17.88 -23.70
C VAL A 4 9.70 -17.07 -23.41
N VAL A 5 9.07 -16.48 -24.43
CA VAL A 5 7.88 -15.66 -24.29
C VAL A 5 6.68 -16.51 -23.86
N ASP A 6 6.49 -17.67 -24.48
CA ASP A 6 5.41 -18.61 -24.12
C ASP A 6 5.56 -19.09 -22.67
N THR A 7 6.79 -19.47 -22.29
CA THR A 7 7.10 -19.93 -20.94
C THR A 7 6.87 -18.83 -19.91
N ALA A 8 7.30 -17.60 -20.17
CA ALA A 8 7.11 -16.48 -19.26
C ALA A 8 5.63 -16.18 -19.02
N TYR A 9 4.80 -16.18 -20.07
CA TYR A 9 3.35 -15.96 -19.90
C TYR A 9 2.65 -17.12 -19.19
N ALA A 10 3.05 -18.37 -19.45
CA ALA A 10 2.54 -19.52 -18.70
C ALA A 10 2.90 -19.43 -17.21
N VAL A 11 4.14 -19.03 -16.89
CA VAL A 11 4.59 -18.79 -15.50
C VAL A 11 3.79 -17.65 -14.86
N ALA A 12 3.56 -16.54 -15.57
CA ALA A 12 2.74 -15.44 -15.08
C ALA A 12 1.32 -15.89 -14.75
N ALA A 13 0.73 -16.74 -15.60
CA ALA A 13 -0.62 -17.25 -15.40
C ALA A 13 -0.70 -18.19 -14.19
N ALA A 14 0.28 -19.09 -14.04
CA ALA A 14 0.38 -20.00 -12.91
C ALA A 14 0.60 -19.24 -11.58
N ALA A 15 1.47 -18.23 -11.58
CA ALA A 15 1.66 -17.36 -10.42
C ALA A 15 0.37 -16.60 -10.08
N GLY A 16 -0.39 -16.15 -11.10
CA GLY A 16 -1.69 -15.52 -10.93
C GLY A 16 -2.70 -16.43 -10.20
N VAL A 17 -2.75 -17.71 -10.55
CA VAL A 17 -3.60 -18.71 -9.84
C VAL A 17 -3.16 -18.86 -8.38
N GLY A 18 -1.85 -18.90 -8.13
CA GLY A 18 -1.32 -18.93 -6.76
C GLY A 18 -1.73 -17.71 -5.94
N LEU A 19 -1.70 -16.51 -6.54
CA LEU A 19 -2.14 -15.27 -5.89
C LEU A 19 -3.64 -15.25 -5.60
N ILE A 20 -4.47 -15.85 -6.47
CA ILE A 20 -5.89 -16.05 -6.18
C ILE A 20 -6.05 -16.97 -4.96
N GLY A 21 -5.25 -18.04 -4.85
CA GLY A 21 -5.23 -18.90 -3.67
C GLY A 21 -4.88 -18.13 -2.38
N VAL A 22 -3.86 -17.25 -2.43
CA VAL A 22 -3.53 -16.34 -1.32
C VAL A 22 -4.70 -15.43 -0.98
N ALA A 23 -5.37 -14.86 -1.99
CA ALA A 23 -6.53 -13.99 -1.79
C ALA A 23 -7.69 -14.71 -1.09
N VAL A 24 -8.00 -15.95 -1.48
CA VAL A 24 -9.03 -16.77 -0.83
C VAL A 24 -8.65 -17.03 0.63
N HIS A 25 -7.41 -17.45 0.89
CA HIS A 25 -6.93 -17.68 2.27
C HIS A 25 -7.03 -16.42 3.14
N LEU A 26 -6.79 -15.24 2.56
CA LEU A 26 -6.89 -13.96 3.27
C LEU A 26 -8.35 -13.51 3.48
N ALA A 27 -9.24 -13.81 2.53
CA ALA A 27 -10.64 -13.43 2.62
C ALA A 27 -11.38 -14.14 3.75
N GLU A 28 -10.93 -15.34 4.13
CA GLU A 28 -11.44 -16.11 5.27
C GLU A 28 -11.03 -15.53 6.63
N ARG A 29 -10.03 -14.63 6.68
CA ARG A 29 -9.57 -14.04 7.94
C ARG A 29 -10.43 -12.84 8.34
N ASP A 30 -10.94 -12.85 9.56
CA ASP A 30 -11.73 -11.75 10.13
C ASP A 30 -10.86 -10.74 10.89
N VAL A 31 -9.96 -10.07 10.19
CA VAL A 31 -9.04 -9.06 10.74
C VAL A 31 -9.02 -7.79 9.90
N LEU A 32 -8.75 -6.64 10.53
CA LEU A 32 -8.70 -5.35 9.84
C LEU A 32 -7.66 -5.37 8.70
N GLY A 33 -8.09 -4.95 7.50
CA GLY A 33 -7.26 -4.93 6.30
C GLY A 33 -7.19 -6.26 5.54
N SER A 34 -7.56 -7.41 6.10
CA SER A 34 -7.44 -8.71 5.40
C SER A 34 -8.19 -8.72 4.07
N ARG A 35 -9.44 -8.21 4.06
CA ARG A 35 -10.27 -8.13 2.86
C ARG A 35 -9.66 -7.21 1.79
N ALA A 36 -9.08 -6.09 2.20
CA ALA A 36 -8.42 -5.17 1.27
C ALA A 36 -7.17 -5.84 0.67
N LEU A 37 -6.39 -6.54 1.48
CA LEU A 37 -5.23 -7.30 1.00
C LEU A 37 -5.63 -8.49 0.11
N ALA A 38 -6.73 -9.17 0.43
CA ALA A 38 -7.32 -10.21 -0.41
C ALA A 38 -7.74 -9.65 -1.77
N TRP A 39 -8.39 -8.48 -1.81
CA TRP A 39 -8.71 -7.79 -3.06
C TRP A 39 -7.45 -7.44 -3.85
N PHE A 40 -6.41 -6.94 -3.20
CA PHE A 40 -5.12 -6.65 -3.84
C PHE A 40 -4.55 -7.89 -4.55
N PHE A 41 -4.38 -9.00 -3.82
CA PHE A 41 -3.83 -10.23 -4.39
C PHE A 41 -4.76 -10.89 -5.40
N GLY A 42 -6.08 -10.81 -5.19
CA GLY A 42 -7.07 -11.37 -6.09
C GLY A 42 -7.10 -10.64 -7.43
N LEU A 43 -7.10 -9.31 -7.42
CA LEU A 43 -7.05 -8.48 -8.63
C LEU A 43 -5.73 -8.66 -9.38
N LEU A 44 -4.60 -8.71 -8.65
CA LEU A 44 -3.30 -8.99 -9.25
C LEU A 44 -3.27 -10.39 -9.87
N GLY A 45 -3.78 -11.39 -9.15
CA GLY A 45 -3.83 -12.78 -9.59
C GLY A 45 -4.70 -12.98 -10.82
N VAL A 46 -5.95 -12.50 -10.80
CA VAL A 46 -6.86 -12.54 -11.95
C VAL A 46 -6.26 -11.80 -13.14
N GLY A 47 -5.71 -10.61 -12.92
CA GLY A 47 -5.04 -9.82 -13.96
C GLY A 47 -3.89 -10.58 -14.62
N SER A 48 -3.01 -11.20 -13.82
CA SER A 48 -1.89 -12.00 -14.34
C SER A 48 -2.33 -13.28 -15.02
N SER A 49 -3.35 -13.99 -14.51
CA SER A 49 -3.90 -15.18 -15.13
C SER A 49 -4.56 -14.88 -16.48
N VAL A 50 -5.39 -13.85 -16.55
CA VAL A 50 -6.04 -13.43 -17.80
C VAL A 50 -5.01 -12.96 -18.82
N THR A 51 -4.05 -12.12 -18.39
CA THR A 51 -3.02 -11.58 -19.29
C THR A 51 -2.10 -12.70 -19.82
N GLY A 52 -1.63 -13.59 -18.94
CA GLY A 52 -0.77 -14.70 -19.34
C GLY A 52 -1.48 -15.70 -20.25
N ALA A 53 -2.72 -16.08 -19.93
CA ALA A 53 -3.51 -17.00 -20.76
C ALA A 53 -3.87 -16.39 -22.12
N ALA A 54 -4.30 -15.12 -22.15
CA ALA A 54 -4.62 -14.43 -23.40
C ALA A 54 -3.38 -14.28 -24.30
N ALA A 55 -2.22 -13.99 -23.71
CA ALA A 55 -0.96 -13.88 -24.45
C ALA A 55 -0.51 -15.23 -25.01
N ALA A 56 -0.59 -16.30 -24.21
CA ALA A 56 -0.28 -17.66 -24.67
C ALA A 56 -1.23 -18.16 -25.77
N ALA A 57 -2.50 -17.75 -25.72
CA ALA A 57 -3.49 -18.07 -26.75
C ALA A 57 -3.40 -17.16 -27.99
N GLY A 58 -2.52 -16.16 -28.00
CA GLY A 58 -2.38 -15.20 -29.10
C GLY A 58 -3.57 -14.25 -29.28
N VAL A 59 -4.39 -14.07 -28.23
CA VAL A 59 -5.65 -13.31 -28.30
C VAL A 59 -5.47 -11.85 -27.85
N VAL A 60 -4.27 -11.43 -27.44
CA VAL A 60 -4.08 -10.07 -26.90
C VAL A 60 -4.18 -9.03 -28.03
N PRO A 61 -5.22 -8.19 -28.04
CA PRO A 61 -5.38 -7.18 -29.07
C PRO A 61 -4.35 -6.07 -28.82
N SER A 62 -3.63 -5.71 -29.87
CA SER A 62 -2.69 -4.59 -29.84
C SER A 62 -3.26 -3.42 -30.64
N PRO A 63 -3.33 -2.19 -30.10
CA PRO A 63 -3.66 -1.04 -30.91
C PRO A 63 -2.77 -0.90 -32.16
N PRO A 64 -3.32 -0.33 -33.25
CA PRO A 64 -2.58 -0.15 -34.50
C PRO A 64 -1.30 0.67 -34.30
N GLY A 65 -0.21 0.26 -34.95
CA GLY A 65 1.07 1.00 -34.92
C GLY A 65 1.92 0.82 -33.65
N LEU A 66 1.49 -0.04 -32.72
CA LEU A 66 2.23 -0.35 -31.52
C LEU A 66 2.44 -1.87 -31.45
N GLU A 67 3.71 -2.28 -31.41
CA GLU A 67 4.08 -3.66 -31.14
C GLU A 67 3.99 -3.88 -29.62
N PHE A 68 3.09 -4.74 -29.14
CA PHE A 68 2.88 -5.13 -27.71
C PHE A 68 2.09 -4.23 -26.72
N PRO A 69 1.28 -3.26 -27.14
CA PRO A 69 0.48 -2.42 -26.25
C PRO A 69 -0.54 -3.19 -25.39
N GLY A 70 -1.19 -4.24 -25.91
CA GLY A 70 -2.30 -4.87 -25.18
C GLY A 70 -1.90 -5.46 -23.83
N VAL A 71 -0.73 -6.10 -23.78
CA VAL A 71 -0.17 -6.69 -22.55
C VAL A 71 0.32 -5.61 -21.59
N ILE A 72 0.95 -4.58 -22.13
CA ILE A 72 1.40 -3.38 -21.42
C ILE A 72 0.18 -2.70 -20.77
N PHE A 73 -0.90 -2.49 -21.52
CA PHE A 73 -2.11 -1.83 -21.03
C PHE A 73 -2.89 -2.66 -20.01
N ALA A 74 -2.96 -3.98 -20.21
CA ALA A 74 -3.51 -4.88 -19.20
C ALA A 74 -2.73 -4.79 -17.88
N THR A 75 -1.38 -4.77 -17.95
CA THR A 75 -0.50 -4.67 -16.77
C THR A 75 -0.69 -3.33 -16.05
N ALA A 76 -0.81 -2.23 -16.79
CA ALA A 76 -1.04 -0.90 -16.19
C ALA A 76 -2.41 -0.79 -15.50
N ALA A 77 -3.45 -1.36 -16.12
CA ALA A 77 -4.78 -1.40 -15.53
C ALA A 77 -4.76 -2.19 -14.22
N VAL A 78 -4.05 -3.32 -14.20
CA VAL A 78 -3.83 -4.11 -12.97
C VAL A 78 -3.13 -3.28 -11.90
N VAL A 79 -2.06 -2.55 -12.24
CA VAL A 79 -1.36 -1.66 -11.29
C VAL A 79 -2.31 -0.61 -10.70
N GLY A 80 -3.12 0.02 -11.54
CA GLY A 80 -4.05 1.07 -11.10
C GLY A 80 -5.13 0.57 -10.18
N VAL A 81 -5.74 -0.55 -10.57
CA VAL A 81 -6.86 -1.15 -9.83
C VAL A 81 -6.38 -1.77 -8.51
N THR A 82 -5.17 -2.33 -8.47
CA THR A 82 -4.56 -2.91 -7.26
C THR A 82 -4.02 -1.85 -6.28
N SER A 83 -3.69 -0.65 -6.75
CA SER A 83 -3.19 0.43 -5.90
C SER A 83 -4.20 0.84 -4.81
N VAL A 84 -5.50 0.90 -5.16
CA VAL A 84 -6.58 1.26 -4.23
C VAL A 84 -6.71 0.29 -3.04
N PRO A 85 -6.92 -1.03 -3.24
CA PRO A 85 -7.03 -1.97 -2.14
C PRO A 85 -5.75 -2.03 -1.31
N MET A 86 -4.58 -1.81 -1.90
CA MET A 86 -3.33 -1.75 -1.13
C MET A 86 -3.28 -0.55 -0.20
N SER A 87 -3.69 0.64 -0.64
CA SER A 87 -3.77 1.82 0.24
C SER A 87 -4.80 1.65 1.34
N VAL A 88 -5.96 1.06 1.01
CA VAL A 88 -7.00 0.73 2.00
C VAL A 88 -6.43 -0.24 3.04
N PHE A 89 -5.72 -1.28 2.60
CA PHE A 89 -5.04 -2.21 3.49
C PHE A 89 -4.05 -1.48 4.39
N ALA A 90 -3.13 -0.68 3.84
CA ALA A 90 -2.15 0.04 4.62
C ALA A 90 -2.80 0.93 5.70
N LEU A 91 -3.88 1.65 5.36
CA LEU A 91 -4.58 2.51 6.33
C LEU A 91 -5.35 1.72 7.40
N GLN A 92 -5.99 0.60 7.03
CA GLN A 92 -6.74 -0.24 7.97
C GLN A 92 -5.81 -1.02 8.89
N TYR A 93 -4.77 -1.63 8.33
CA TYR A 93 -3.80 -2.45 9.05
C TYR A 93 -3.02 -1.63 10.10
N THR A 94 -2.75 -0.37 9.81
CA THR A 94 -2.07 0.57 10.71
C THR A 94 -3.03 1.30 11.68
N GLY A 95 -4.33 1.04 11.60
CA GLY A 95 -5.35 1.66 12.44
C GLY A 95 -5.60 3.16 12.15
N ARG A 96 -5.06 3.70 11.05
CA ARG A 96 -5.32 5.09 10.63
C ARG A 96 -6.76 5.32 10.21
N THR A 97 -7.42 4.29 9.68
CA THR A 97 -8.85 4.35 9.34
C THR A 97 -9.56 3.06 9.72
N ARG A 98 -10.67 3.15 10.45
CA ARG A 98 -11.53 1.99 10.78
C ARG A 98 -12.52 1.66 9.68
N GLN A 99 -12.92 2.65 8.88
CA GLN A 99 -13.87 2.52 7.78
C GLN A 99 -13.40 3.30 6.55
N VAL A 100 -13.84 2.85 5.37
CA VAL A 100 -13.61 3.54 4.10
C VAL A 100 -14.48 4.80 4.06
N GLY A 101 -13.91 5.94 4.47
CA GLY A 101 -14.61 7.22 4.47
C GLY A 101 -14.82 7.77 3.05
N ARG A 102 -15.78 8.70 2.89
CA ARG A 102 -16.10 9.35 1.61
C ARG A 102 -14.87 9.91 0.89
N ARG A 103 -13.90 10.48 1.61
CA ARG A 103 -12.64 11.00 1.04
C ARG A 103 -11.83 9.90 0.35
N LEU A 104 -11.75 8.71 0.97
CA LEU A 104 -11.04 7.56 0.40
C LEU A 104 -11.77 7.02 -0.83
N VAL A 105 -13.11 6.98 -0.80
CA VAL A 105 -13.93 6.60 -1.96
C VAL A 105 -13.71 7.55 -3.13
N VAL A 106 -13.68 8.87 -2.86
CA VAL A 106 -13.41 9.88 -3.89
C VAL A 106 -11.99 9.73 -4.43
N ALA A 107 -10.98 9.52 -3.58
CA ALA A 107 -9.60 9.30 -4.02
C ALA A 107 -9.47 8.01 -4.87
N ALA A 108 -10.09 6.92 -4.43
CA ALA A 108 -10.16 5.66 -5.18
C ALA A 108 -10.86 5.85 -6.53
N GLY A 109 -12.00 6.53 -6.54
CA GLY A 109 -12.75 6.86 -7.75
C GLY A 109 -11.93 7.72 -8.71
N ALA A 110 -11.17 8.69 -8.19
CA ALA A 110 -10.27 9.51 -9.00
C ALA A 110 -9.16 8.64 -9.65
N VAL A 111 -8.53 7.74 -8.89
CA VAL A 111 -7.51 6.81 -9.43
C VAL A 111 -8.11 5.92 -10.52
N LEU A 112 -9.26 5.31 -10.27
CA LEU A 112 -9.93 4.43 -11.24
C LEU A 112 -10.40 5.19 -12.49
N SER A 113 -10.92 6.41 -12.33
CA SER A 113 -11.28 7.26 -13.46
C SER A 113 -10.05 7.65 -14.29
N GLY A 114 -8.91 7.88 -13.64
CA GLY A 114 -7.62 8.10 -14.30
C GLY A 114 -7.20 6.92 -15.18
N VAL A 115 -7.36 5.68 -14.69
CA VAL A 115 -7.12 4.46 -15.48
C VAL A 115 -8.02 4.43 -16.72
N ALA A 116 -9.31 4.71 -16.55
CA ALA A 116 -10.28 4.67 -17.65
C ALA A 116 -9.97 5.73 -18.72
N VAL A 117 -9.71 6.97 -18.30
CA VAL A 117 -9.34 8.07 -19.20
C VAL A 117 -8.05 7.74 -19.94
N TRP A 118 -7.04 7.26 -19.22
CA TRP A 118 -5.77 6.85 -19.81
C TRP A 118 -5.97 5.76 -20.86
N PHE A 119 -6.74 4.71 -20.55
CA PHE A 119 -7.03 3.61 -21.47
C PHE A 119 -7.72 4.10 -22.74
N VAL A 120 -8.72 4.99 -22.62
CA VAL A 120 -9.43 5.59 -23.76
C VAL A 120 -8.48 6.42 -24.62
N VAL A 121 -7.66 7.28 -24.03
CA VAL A 121 -6.71 8.13 -24.76
C VAL A 121 -5.69 7.29 -25.52
N VAL A 122 -5.16 6.27 -24.87
CA VAL A 122 -4.22 5.32 -25.45
C VAL A 122 -4.79 4.62 -26.68
N TRP A 123 -6.05 4.15 -26.60
CA TRP A 123 -6.68 3.40 -27.68
C TRP A 123 -7.16 4.27 -28.84
N THR A 124 -7.66 5.47 -28.53
CA THR A 124 -8.26 6.36 -29.54
C THR A 124 -7.27 7.31 -30.18
N ARG A 125 -6.15 7.64 -29.50
CA ARG A 125 -5.19 8.66 -29.94
C ARG A 125 -3.74 8.27 -29.66
N PRO A 126 -3.23 7.17 -30.25
CA PRO A 126 -1.91 6.62 -29.95
C PRO A 126 -0.74 7.58 -30.28
N GLU A 127 -0.88 8.47 -31.25
CA GLU A 127 0.20 9.38 -31.67
C GLU A 127 0.10 10.78 -31.05
N SER A 128 -0.88 11.01 -30.16
CA SER A 128 -1.12 12.34 -29.60
C SER A 128 -0.19 12.69 -28.44
N GLY A 129 0.15 13.98 -28.30
CA GLY A 129 0.80 14.50 -27.08
C GLY A 129 -0.01 14.24 -25.80
N LEU A 130 -1.33 14.07 -25.93
CA LEU A 130 -2.23 13.69 -24.84
C LEU A 130 -1.89 12.29 -24.27
N ARG A 131 -1.45 11.34 -25.11
CA ARG A 131 -0.95 10.04 -24.64
C ARG A 131 0.27 10.21 -23.75
N VAL A 132 1.22 11.06 -24.14
CA VAL A 132 2.42 11.33 -23.34
C VAL A 132 2.02 11.96 -22.00
N ALA A 133 1.18 12.99 -22.02
CA ALA A 133 0.70 13.65 -20.80
C ALA A 133 -0.01 12.69 -19.84
N THR A 134 -0.91 11.84 -20.37
CA THR A 134 -1.64 10.86 -19.55
C THR A 134 -0.74 9.74 -19.01
N ASN A 135 0.26 9.27 -19.79
CA ASN A 135 1.28 8.32 -19.30
C ASN A 135 2.10 8.90 -18.15
N VAL A 136 2.55 10.15 -18.28
CA VAL A 136 3.33 10.85 -17.25
C VAL A 136 2.49 11.04 -16.00
N TRP A 137 1.28 11.60 -16.14
CA TRP A 137 0.33 11.77 -15.04
C TRP A 137 0.07 10.45 -14.30
N TRP A 138 -0.20 9.37 -15.05
CA TRP A 138 -0.45 8.05 -14.50
C TRP A 138 0.75 7.48 -13.74
N SER A 139 1.95 7.68 -14.27
CA SER A 139 3.20 7.23 -13.64
C SER A 139 3.45 7.94 -12.31
N PHE A 140 3.17 9.25 -12.24
CA PHE A 140 3.25 10.02 -10.99
C PHE A 140 2.17 9.64 -9.99
N LEU A 141 0.91 9.49 -10.42
CA LEU A 141 -0.19 9.13 -9.54
C LEU A 141 0.06 7.75 -8.90
N SER A 142 0.42 6.76 -9.70
CA SER A 142 0.77 5.43 -9.19
C SER A 142 2.00 5.47 -8.27
N LEU A 143 2.98 6.36 -8.51
CA LEU A 143 4.10 6.57 -7.57
C LEU A 143 3.61 7.05 -6.23
N ALA A 144 2.80 8.11 -6.22
CA ALA A 144 2.36 8.77 -5.02
C ALA A 144 1.58 7.80 -4.14
N VAL A 145 0.68 7.01 -4.73
CA VAL A 145 -0.11 6.01 -4.01
C VAL A 145 0.77 4.93 -3.39
N VAL A 146 1.80 4.47 -4.12
CA VAL A 146 2.77 3.49 -3.60
C VAL A 146 3.63 4.09 -2.50
N VAL A 147 4.14 5.31 -2.66
CA VAL A 147 4.93 5.99 -1.63
C VAL A 147 4.11 6.16 -0.35
N VAL A 148 2.83 6.55 -0.46
CA VAL A 148 1.94 6.66 0.71
C VAL A 148 1.73 5.30 1.38
N ALA A 149 1.49 4.23 0.61
CA ALA A 149 1.32 2.89 1.15
C ALA A 149 2.61 2.40 1.84
N VAL A 150 3.76 2.60 1.19
CA VAL A 150 5.09 2.23 1.70
C VAL A 150 5.41 3.00 2.97
N TYR A 151 5.27 4.32 2.94
CA TYR A 151 5.52 5.20 4.08
C TYR A 151 4.63 4.81 5.26
N THR A 152 3.33 4.61 5.02
CA THR A 152 2.39 4.22 6.09
C THR A 152 2.76 2.88 6.74
N LEU A 153 3.18 1.89 5.95
CA LEU A 153 3.61 0.60 6.47
C LEU A 153 5.00 0.67 7.16
N ALA A 154 5.91 1.45 6.59
CA ALA A 154 7.25 1.65 7.14
C ALA A 154 7.21 2.38 8.48
N GLU A 155 6.36 3.39 8.62
CA GLU A 155 6.15 4.13 9.87
C GLU A 155 5.61 3.24 10.99
N THR A 156 4.90 2.17 10.65
CA THR A 156 4.48 1.16 11.64
C THR A 156 5.54 0.10 11.96
N THR A 157 6.73 0.20 11.35
CA THR A 157 7.88 -0.64 11.67
C THR A 157 8.60 -0.04 12.85
N ASP A 158 8.00 -0.20 14.01
CA ASP A 158 8.72 -0.15 15.28
C ASP A 158 9.00 -1.60 15.64
N GLY A 159 10.25 -1.97 15.99
CA GLY A 159 10.70 -3.36 16.14
C GLY A 159 9.92 -4.21 17.16
N ARG A 160 8.93 -3.60 17.83
CA ARG A 160 7.97 -4.19 18.77
C ARG A 160 6.59 -4.50 18.17
N VAL A 161 6.27 -4.06 16.95
CA VAL A 161 4.92 -4.21 16.33
C VAL A 161 4.97 -5.02 15.03
N LEU A 162 5.87 -4.70 14.11
CA LEU A 162 6.17 -5.54 12.94
C LEU A 162 7.66 -5.87 12.89
N ASP A 163 7.96 -7.13 12.61
CA ASP A 163 9.32 -7.53 12.21
C ASP A 163 9.63 -6.88 10.85
N THR A 164 10.83 -6.30 10.70
CA THR A 164 11.30 -5.69 9.45
C THR A 164 11.08 -6.63 8.26
N ALA A 165 11.24 -7.94 8.45
CA ALA A 165 11.02 -8.91 7.39
C ALA A 165 9.53 -9.08 7.00
N GLN A 166 8.58 -8.90 7.92
CA GLN A 166 7.14 -8.86 7.60
C GLN A 166 6.80 -7.60 6.81
N THR A 167 7.30 -6.43 7.25
CA THR A 167 7.11 -5.17 6.54
C THR A 167 7.66 -5.28 5.12
N VAL A 168 8.92 -5.71 4.96
CA VAL A 168 9.54 -5.88 3.65
C VAL A 168 8.72 -6.83 2.79
N GLY A 169 8.29 -7.97 3.32
CA GLY A 169 7.51 -8.92 2.54
C GLY A 169 6.10 -8.44 2.16
N LEU A 170 5.49 -7.52 2.92
CA LEU A 170 4.24 -6.85 2.54
C LEU A 170 4.46 -5.73 1.51
N LEU A 171 5.64 -5.10 1.51
CA LEU A 171 6.01 -4.04 0.57
C LEU A 171 6.47 -4.58 -0.79
N VAL A 172 7.13 -5.74 -0.82
CA VAL A 172 7.69 -6.33 -2.04
C VAL A 172 6.65 -6.46 -3.17
N PRO A 173 5.42 -6.99 -2.94
CA PRO A 173 4.40 -7.04 -4.00
C PRO A 173 4.06 -5.65 -4.57
N VAL A 174 3.96 -4.63 -3.72
CA VAL A 174 3.64 -3.26 -4.14
C VAL A 174 4.74 -2.69 -5.01
N VAL A 175 5.99 -2.83 -4.57
CA VAL A 175 7.17 -2.36 -5.29
C VAL A 175 7.32 -3.13 -6.60
N ALA A 176 7.11 -4.45 -6.59
CA ALA A 176 7.21 -5.29 -7.79
C ALA A 176 6.21 -4.87 -8.86
N VAL A 177 4.94 -4.64 -8.49
CA VAL A 177 3.89 -4.18 -9.40
C VAL A 177 4.22 -2.81 -10.01
N ASN A 178 4.64 -1.85 -9.18
CA ASN A 178 4.93 -0.49 -9.65
C ASN A 178 6.20 -0.42 -10.50
N THR A 179 7.25 -1.13 -10.07
CA THR A 179 8.55 -1.19 -10.76
C THR A 179 8.42 -1.94 -12.08
N GLY A 180 7.77 -3.10 -12.07
CA GLY A 180 7.55 -3.92 -13.27
C GLY A 180 6.89 -3.13 -14.39
N TRP A 181 5.85 -2.37 -14.06
CA TRP A 181 5.17 -1.49 -15.02
C TRP A 181 6.09 -0.43 -15.66
N ARG A 182 6.89 0.26 -14.84
CA ARG A 182 7.75 1.35 -15.33
C ARG A 182 8.89 0.85 -16.19
N PHE A 183 9.47 -0.27 -15.78
CA PHE A 183 10.59 -0.86 -16.51
C PHE A 183 10.13 -1.58 -17.77
N VAL A 184 8.87 -2.02 -17.88
CA VAL A 184 8.36 -2.68 -19.09
C VAL A 184 8.55 -1.83 -20.35
N THR A 185 8.34 -0.51 -20.27
CA THR A 185 8.54 0.39 -21.43
C THR A 185 10.02 0.56 -21.78
N LEU A 186 10.90 0.59 -20.79
CA LEU A 186 12.34 0.67 -21.03
C LEU A 186 12.87 -0.66 -21.61
N VAL A 187 12.42 -1.77 -21.04
CA VAL A 187 12.82 -3.13 -21.44
C VAL A 187 12.31 -3.46 -22.84
N SER A 188 11.13 -2.98 -23.23
CA SER A 188 10.64 -3.16 -24.60
C SER A 188 11.56 -2.51 -25.63
N VAL A 189 12.18 -1.37 -25.30
CA VAL A 189 13.12 -0.68 -26.19
C VAL A 189 14.49 -1.37 -26.22
N LEU A 190 14.99 -1.83 -25.08
CA LEU A 190 16.36 -2.35 -24.96
C LEU A 190 16.49 -3.84 -25.31
N VAL A 191 15.49 -4.65 -24.97
CA VAL A 191 15.56 -6.13 -25.02
C VAL A 191 14.49 -6.73 -25.93
N GLY A 192 13.45 -5.96 -26.25
CA GLY A 192 12.33 -6.42 -27.07
C GLY A 192 11.41 -7.40 -26.34
N GLN A 193 10.67 -8.20 -27.10
CA GLN A 193 9.62 -9.07 -26.58
C GLN A 193 10.02 -10.03 -25.44
N PRO A 194 11.18 -10.74 -25.53
CA PRO A 194 11.54 -11.68 -24.48
C PRO A 194 11.73 -10.99 -23.12
N GLY A 195 12.33 -9.80 -23.12
CA GLY A 195 12.51 -9.01 -21.90
C GLY A 195 11.18 -8.56 -21.31
N VAL A 196 10.25 -8.07 -22.15
CA VAL A 196 8.92 -7.64 -21.72
C VAL A 196 8.16 -8.80 -21.07
N ALA A 197 8.16 -9.97 -21.71
CA ALA A 197 7.50 -11.17 -21.19
C ALA A 197 8.07 -11.58 -19.81
N VAL A 198 9.38 -11.54 -19.65
CA VAL A 198 10.05 -11.82 -18.36
C VAL A 198 9.67 -10.79 -17.29
N CYS A 199 9.64 -9.49 -17.60
CA CYS A 199 9.23 -8.46 -16.65
C CYS A 199 7.78 -8.63 -16.17
N ILE A 200 6.88 -8.98 -17.10
CA ILE A 200 5.47 -9.24 -16.78
C ILE A 200 5.35 -10.48 -15.90
N ALA A 201 6.11 -11.54 -16.19
CA ALA A 201 6.11 -12.76 -15.39
C ALA A 201 6.72 -12.58 -14.00
N ALA A 202 7.78 -11.75 -13.88
CA ALA A 202 8.46 -11.49 -12.63
C ALA A 202 7.53 -10.86 -11.58
N THR A 203 6.62 -9.97 -12.00
CA THR A 203 5.72 -9.25 -11.10
C THR A 203 4.83 -10.16 -10.23
N PRO A 204 3.98 -11.05 -10.79
CA PRO A 204 3.18 -11.97 -9.99
C PRO A 204 4.02 -13.04 -9.30
N VAL A 205 5.13 -13.49 -9.90
CA VAL A 205 6.01 -14.50 -9.28
C VAL A 205 6.63 -13.95 -7.99
N VAL A 206 7.26 -12.77 -8.04
CA VAL A 206 7.87 -12.14 -6.86
C VAL A 206 6.81 -11.84 -5.81
N SER A 207 5.63 -11.36 -6.24
CA SER A 207 4.51 -11.09 -5.33
C SER A 207 4.03 -12.36 -4.63
N LEU A 208 3.90 -13.47 -5.36
CA LEU A 208 3.48 -14.77 -4.82
C LEU A 208 4.52 -15.32 -3.85
N LEU A 209 5.80 -15.33 -4.23
CA LEU A 209 6.88 -15.80 -3.37
C LEU A 209 6.98 -14.98 -2.09
N SER A 210 6.82 -13.66 -2.18
CA SER A 210 6.80 -12.79 -1.01
C SER A 210 5.60 -13.08 -0.10
N ALA A 211 4.40 -13.22 -0.68
CA ALA A 211 3.21 -13.54 0.09
C ALA A 211 3.36 -14.88 0.81
N VAL A 212 3.79 -15.93 0.10
CA VAL A 212 4.03 -17.26 0.68
C VAL A 212 5.08 -17.17 1.79
N ALA A 213 6.20 -16.48 1.57
CA ALA A 213 7.24 -16.34 2.58
C ALA A 213 6.76 -15.62 3.86
N VAL A 214 5.95 -14.58 3.71
CA VAL A 214 5.38 -13.82 4.83
C VAL A 214 4.35 -14.65 5.59
N PHE A 215 3.36 -15.21 4.89
CA PHE A 215 2.24 -15.90 5.51
C PHE A 215 2.60 -17.28 6.05
N ALA A 216 3.55 -17.99 5.43
CA ALA A 216 3.96 -19.32 5.91
C ALA A 216 4.89 -19.27 7.13
N ARG A 217 5.67 -18.19 7.31
CA ARG A 217 6.72 -18.15 8.34
C ARG A 217 6.47 -17.17 9.48
N ARG A 218 5.75 -16.07 9.23
CA ARG A 218 5.71 -14.95 10.17
C ARG A 218 4.31 -14.43 10.49
N ASP A 219 3.26 -14.89 9.81
CA ASP A 219 1.88 -14.41 9.92
C ASP A 219 1.73 -12.94 10.38
N PRO A 220 1.69 -11.96 9.45
CA PRO A 220 1.65 -10.54 9.80
C PRO A 220 0.37 -10.12 10.53
N PHE A 221 -0.65 -10.98 10.58
CA PHE A 221 -1.86 -10.71 11.36
C PHE A 221 -1.79 -11.20 12.81
N ALA A 222 -0.73 -11.91 13.20
CA ALA A 222 -0.50 -12.29 14.60
C ALA A 222 -0.29 -11.06 15.50
N THR A 223 0.34 -10.02 14.95
CA THR A 223 0.48 -8.71 15.60
C THR A 223 -0.33 -7.70 14.80
N LEU A 224 -1.43 -7.18 15.36
CA LEU A 224 -2.29 -6.20 14.67
C LEU A 224 -1.95 -4.77 15.15
N PRO A 225 -1.23 -3.96 14.35
CA PRO A 225 -0.89 -2.59 14.73
C PRO A 225 -2.14 -1.76 15.01
N ALA A 226 -3.19 -1.97 14.20
CA ALA A 226 -4.48 -1.32 14.36
C ALA A 226 -5.08 -1.52 15.76
N THR A 227 -5.10 -2.76 16.26
CA THR A 227 -5.67 -3.06 17.58
C THR A 227 -4.87 -2.39 18.69
N ARG A 228 -3.54 -2.38 18.59
CA ARG A 228 -2.67 -1.70 19.56
C ARG A 228 -2.89 -0.19 19.57
N ARG A 229 -2.96 0.44 18.40
CA ARG A 229 -3.23 1.87 18.26
C ARG A 229 -4.63 2.24 18.77
N ILE A 230 -5.66 1.50 18.37
CA ILE A 230 -7.03 1.72 18.81
C ILE A 230 -7.16 1.53 20.32
N GLY A 231 -6.55 0.46 20.86
CA GLY A 231 -6.54 0.20 22.30
C GLY A 231 -5.84 1.30 23.09
N ARG A 232 -4.66 1.77 22.63
CA ARG A 232 -3.97 2.92 23.23
C ARG A 232 -4.85 4.17 23.19
N GLN A 233 -5.45 4.48 22.04
CA GLN A 233 -6.33 5.65 21.91
C GLN A 233 -7.59 5.55 22.76
N ALA A 234 -8.17 4.36 22.91
CA ALA A 234 -9.32 4.12 23.77
C ALA A 234 -8.93 4.28 25.25
N ALA A 235 -7.82 3.68 25.68
CA ALA A 235 -7.31 3.83 27.05
C ALA A 235 -7.04 5.30 27.40
N ILE A 236 -6.40 6.05 26.49
CA ILE A 236 -6.16 7.49 26.68
C ILE A 236 -7.48 8.27 26.82
N ARG A 237 -8.49 7.94 26.01
CA ARG A 237 -9.80 8.63 26.02
C ARG A 237 -10.70 8.27 27.20
N GLU A 238 -10.65 7.03 27.69
CA GLU A 238 -11.50 6.54 28.78
C GLU A 238 -10.88 6.76 30.17
N THR A 239 -9.63 7.22 30.22
CA THR A 239 -9.00 7.61 31.49
C THR A 239 -9.51 8.99 31.89
N ASP A 240 -10.17 9.07 33.05
CA ASP A 240 -10.64 10.33 33.65
C ASP A 240 -9.49 11.15 34.29
N ASP A 241 -8.31 10.57 34.41
CA ASP A 241 -7.10 11.29 34.84
C ASP A 241 -6.56 12.17 33.69
N LEU A 242 -5.94 13.29 34.06
CA LEU A 242 -5.27 14.19 33.11
C LEU A 242 -4.05 13.46 32.51
N LEU A 243 -4.09 13.18 31.20
CA LEU A 243 -3.04 12.48 30.49
C LEU A 243 -2.39 13.38 29.45
N VAL A 244 -1.07 13.48 29.52
CA VAL A 244 -0.19 14.18 28.57
C VAL A 244 0.92 13.23 28.16
N VAL A 245 1.13 13.07 26.85
CA VAL A 245 2.24 12.32 26.28
C VAL A 245 3.19 13.31 25.62
N ALA A 246 4.46 13.24 26.00
CA ALA A 246 5.53 14.02 25.39
C ALA A 246 6.54 13.13 24.67
N ASP A 247 7.25 13.69 23.70
CA ASP A 247 8.40 13.05 23.08
C ASP A 247 9.69 13.24 23.89
N ASP A 248 10.80 12.70 23.37
CA ASP A 248 12.11 12.78 24.00
C ASP A 248 12.66 14.22 24.09
N ASP A 249 12.04 15.18 23.37
CA ASP A 249 12.40 16.60 23.33
C ASP A 249 11.46 17.46 24.21
N ASP A 250 10.76 16.87 25.18
CA ASP A 250 9.79 17.54 26.07
C ASP A 250 8.59 18.19 25.34
N THR A 251 8.33 17.83 24.08
CA THR A 251 7.22 18.40 23.30
C THR A 251 5.95 17.57 23.49
N ILE A 252 4.83 18.22 23.79
CA ILE A 252 3.53 17.57 23.98
C ILE A 252 3.00 17.09 22.62
N VAL A 253 2.92 15.76 22.45
CA VAL A 253 2.50 15.12 21.20
C VAL A 253 1.07 14.59 21.26
N GLU A 254 0.51 14.31 22.44
CA GLU A 254 -0.85 13.77 22.60
C GLU A 254 -1.43 14.16 23.97
N THR A 255 -2.69 14.60 24.00
CA THR A 255 -3.50 14.86 25.22
C THR A 255 -4.80 14.07 25.16
N ASN A 256 -5.44 13.82 26.32
CA ASN A 256 -6.81 13.29 26.37
C ASN A 256 -7.84 14.41 26.55
N ALA A 257 -9.12 14.06 26.34
CA ALA A 257 -10.22 15.02 26.45
C ALA A 257 -10.34 15.62 27.86
N ALA A 258 -10.04 14.85 28.91
CA ALA A 258 -10.02 15.36 30.28
C ALA A 258 -8.94 16.44 30.47
N THR A 259 -7.74 16.26 29.91
CA THR A 259 -6.71 17.31 29.89
C THR A 259 -7.16 18.54 29.12
N ASP A 260 -7.75 18.37 27.93
CA ASP A 260 -8.20 19.49 27.11
C ASP A 260 -9.31 20.33 27.78
N GLU A 261 -10.10 19.72 28.67
CA GLU A 261 -11.16 20.41 29.44
C GLU A 261 -10.61 21.22 30.63
N VAL A 262 -9.49 20.80 31.20
CA VAL A 262 -8.94 21.37 32.45
C VAL A 262 -7.76 22.31 32.18
N VAL A 263 -6.98 22.03 31.15
CA VAL A 263 -5.73 22.73 30.87
C VAL A 263 -5.73 23.16 29.41
N ASP A 264 -5.58 24.48 29.16
CA ASP A 264 -5.51 25.05 27.80
C ASP A 264 -4.15 24.71 27.17
N THR A 265 -4.01 23.44 26.82
CA THR A 265 -2.77 22.81 26.40
C THR A 265 -2.74 22.75 24.88
N ALA A 266 -1.89 23.54 24.24
CA ALA A 266 -1.68 23.39 22.81
C ALA A 266 -0.79 22.17 22.54
N VAL A 267 -1.29 21.18 21.81
CA VAL A 267 -0.44 20.15 21.18
C VAL A 267 0.66 20.86 20.39
N GLY A 268 1.92 20.55 20.68
CA GLY A 268 3.11 21.25 20.18
C GLY A 268 3.76 22.26 21.14
N GLY A 269 3.16 22.51 22.32
CA GLY A 269 3.84 23.19 23.44
C GLY A 269 4.76 22.25 24.23
N THR A 270 5.48 22.78 25.22
CA THR A 270 6.42 21.98 26.03
C THR A 270 5.83 21.54 27.37
N VAL A 271 6.25 20.37 27.88
CA VAL A 271 5.86 19.88 29.21
C VAL A 271 6.26 20.87 30.30
N THR A 272 7.40 21.53 30.13
CA THR A 272 7.91 22.55 31.04
C THR A 272 7.01 23.78 31.11
N GLU A 273 6.44 24.22 29.98
CA GLU A 273 5.46 25.32 29.97
C GLU A 273 4.16 24.93 30.71
N LEU A 274 3.78 23.65 30.65
CA LEU A 274 2.55 23.15 31.25
C LEU A 274 2.67 22.90 32.75
N LEU A 275 3.75 22.22 33.17
CA LEU A 275 3.92 21.66 34.51
C LEU A 275 5.01 22.38 35.32
N GLY A 276 5.74 23.32 34.70
CA GLY A 276 6.88 24.01 35.32
C GLY A 276 8.09 23.12 35.55
N ALA A 277 8.10 21.89 35.02
CA ALA A 277 9.15 20.89 35.19
C ALA A 277 9.35 20.07 33.90
N THR A 278 10.59 19.63 33.67
CA THR A 278 10.98 18.79 32.54
C THR A 278 10.53 17.33 32.74
N THR A 279 10.41 16.53 31.66
CA THR A 279 10.10 15.09 31.81
C THR A 279 11.14 14.35 32.65
N ASP A 280 12.41 14.78 32.57
CA ASP A 280 13.52 14.23 33.34
C ASP A 280 13.39 14.49 34.85
N GLU A 281 12.85 15.64 35.23
CA GLU A 281 12.53 15.98 36.62
C GLU A 281 11.29 15.23 37.11
N LEU A 282 10.25 15.14 36.27
CA LEU A 282 9.03 14.37 36.54
C LEU A 282 9.30 12.86 36.67
N ALA A 283 10.23 12.32 35.89
CA ALA A 283 10.62 10.91 35.99
C ALA A 283 11.36 10.58 37.30
N ARG A 284 12.05 11.58 37.88
CA ARG A 284 12.75 11.44 39.17
C ARG A 284 11.86 11.80 40.35
N ALA A 285 10.86 12.65 40.15
CA ALA A 285 9.90 13.07 41.14
C ALA A 285 8.59 12.30 40.96
N GLU A 286 8.35 11.30 41.82
CA GLU A 286 7.14 10.46 41.79
C GLU A 286 5.83 11.29 41.79
N THR A 287 5.86 12.51 42.33
CA THR A 287 4.79 13.51 42.21
C THR A 287 5.36 14.92 42.12
N VAL A 288 4.77 15.79 41.30
CA VAL A 288 5.08 17.22 41.22
C VAL A 288 3.79 18.01 41.44
N ARG A 289 3.87 19.11 42.21
CA ARG A 289 2.73 20.01 42.39
C ARG A 289 2.62 20.91 41.17
N LEU A 290 1.41 21.00 40.63
CA LEU A 290 1.11 21.96 39.57
C LEU A 290 1.38 23.39 40.09
N PRO A 291 2.00 24.26 39.28
CA PRO A 291 2.10 25.66 39.63
C PRO A 291 0.69 26.23 39.85
N ASP A 292 0.48 26.89 40.98
CA ASP A 292 -0.81 27.49 41.32
C ASP A 292 -1.21 28.48 40.22
N GLY A 293 -2.37 28.26 39.60
CA GLY A 293 -3.04 29.21 38.71
C GLY A 293 -3.78 30.30 39.48
#